data_AF-A0A8K0DSW0-F1
#
_entry.id   AF-A0A8K0DSW0-F1
#
_cell.length_a   1.000
_cell.length_b   1.000
_cell.length_c   1.000
_cell.angle_alpha   90.00
_cell.angle_beta   90.00
_cell.angle_gamma   90.00
#
_symmetry.space_group_name_H-M   'P 1'
#
loop_
_entity.id
_entity.type
_entity.pdbx_description
1 polymer ?
#
loop_
_entity_poly.entity_id
_entity_poly.type
_entity_poly.pdbx_seq_one_letter_code
_entity_poly.pdbx_strand_id
1 'polypeptide(L)'
;MIRILWKEYVTDLLGTREDAQLVKGNQELITDSVTKEEMRAALEKMMLDKAAVHDDDINKEWNNIAKTIQRAAEEALCKRPRINKKKRLKIRNKKLEKVINQKKVAYQKYLQNRSVQTYNEHKKKRNVTKLKIQQSHRESWKKWTKKLEHDLHTRQAFEYRAIANVNKDEKDKARINNIKEEELLKHCKKLWYDNQYQNQEDLEESDIQKVDDLTIEELNHALTIKQKSKSPGKRWY
;
A
#
# COMPACT_ATOMS: atom_id res chain seq x y z
N MET A 1 24.41 35.93 -0.27
CA MET A 1 24.41 36.27 -1.71
C MET A 1 23.63 35.27 -2.55
N ILE A 2 23.90 33.95 -2.49
CA ILE A 2 23.19 32.92 -3.28
C ILE A 2 21.67 32.82 -2.99
N ARG A 3 21.24 33.09 -1.75
CA ARG A 3 19.81 33.12 -1.35
C ARG A 3 18.98 34.24 -1.98
N ILE A 4 19.60 35.34 -2.40
CA ILE A 4 18.90 36.49 -3.00
C ILE A 4 18.68 36.21 -4.49
N LEU A 5 19.74 35.74 -5.16
CA LEU A 5 19.71 35.35 -6.57
C LEU A 5 18.68 34.25 -6.86
N TRP A 6 18.44 33.33 -5.92
CA TRP A 6 17.46 32.26 -6.13
C TRP A 6 16.01 32.73 -5.97
N LYS A 7 15.73 33.75 -5.14
CA LYS A 7 14.37 34.31 -5.02
C LYS A 7 13.97 35.05 -6.30
N GLU A 8 14.89 35.82 -6.88
CA GLU A 8 14.70 36.52 -8.16
C GLU A 8 14.56 35.53 -9.33
N TYR A 9 15.36 34.46 -9.35
CA TYR A 9 15.30 33.44 -10.40
C TYR A 9 14.01 32.61 -10.39
N VAL A 10 13.45 32.35 -9.20
CA VAL A 10 12.17 31.63 -9.04
C VAL A 10 10.97 32.51 -9.42
N THR A 11 11.06 33.83 -9.22
CA THR A 11 10.03 34.77 -9.72
C THR A 11 10.09 34.92 -11.24
N ASP A 12 11.27 34.94 -11.84
CA ASP A 12 11.43 35.05 -13.29
C ASP A 12 10.98 33.79 -14.04
N LEU A 13 11.29 32.59 -13.53
CA LEU A 13 10.83 31.31 -14.08
C LEU A 13 9.30 31.11 -14.04
N LEU A 14 8.61 31.86 -13.16
CA LEU A 14 7.15 31.86 -13.07
C LEU A 14 6.50 33.00 -13.89
N GLY A 15 7.28 33.98 -14.36
CA GLY A 15 6.82 35.15 -15.11
C GLY A 15 7.02 35.04 -16.62
N THR A 16 8.02 34.31 -17.10
CA THR A 16 8.30 34.18 -18.54
C THR A 16 8.19 32.73 -19.00
N ARG A 17 7.06 32.38 -19.62
CA ARG A 17 6.94 31.09 -20.31
C ARG A 17 6.02 31.17 -21.53
N GLU A 18 6.46 31.89 -22.55
CA GLU A 18 5.96 31.70 -23.92
C GLU A 18 6.51 30.41 -24.58
N ASP A 19 7.48 29.72 -23.96
CA ASP A 19 8.05 28.47 -24.50
C ASP A 19 7.35 27.17 -24.05
N ALA A 20 6.11 27.25 -23.56
CA ALA A 20 5.35 26.09 -23.10
C ALA A 20 4.51 25.44 -24.22
N GLN A 21 5.12 25.04 -25.34
CA GLN A 21 4.45 24.22 -26.36
C GLN A 21 4.62 22.70 -26.19
N LEU A 22 5.22 22.21 -25.10
CA LEU A 22 5.42 20.76 -24.87
C LEU A 22 4.77 20.16 -23.60
N VAL A 23 3.78 20.84 -22.99
CA VAL A 23 3.02 20.30 -21.83
C VAL A 23 1.51 20.55 -21.95
N LYS A 24 0.93 20.46 -23.16
CA LYS A 24 -0.51 20.66 -23.40
C LYS A 24 -1.43 19.50 -22.95
N GLY A 25 -0.97 18.61 -22.08
CA GLY A 25 -1.76 17.45 -21.62
C GLY A 25 -2.30 17.52 -20.20
N ASN A 26 -1.81 18.42 -19.34
CA ASN A 26 -2.10 18.37 -17.89
C ASN A 26 -2.09 19.74 -17.18
N GLN A 27 -2.16 20.87 -17.89
CA GLN A 27 -2.02 22.21 -17.29
C GLN A 27 -3.32 22.83 -16.76
N GLU A 28 -4.49 22.22 -16.96
CA GLU A 28 -5.78 22.80 -16.56
C GLU A 28 -6.15 22.64 -15.06
N LEU A 29 -5.23 22.16 -14.22
CA LEU A 29 -5.49 21.94 -12.78
C LEU A 29 -4.54 22.69 -11.83
N ILE A 30 -3.75 23.66 -12.34
CA ILE A 30 -2.85 24.48 -11.51
C ILE A 30 -3.23 25.96 -11.65
N THR A 31 -4.48 26.28 -11.37
CA THR A 31 -5.01 27.67 -11.40
C THR A 31 -5.41 28.22 -10.04
N ASP A 32 -5.28 27.45 -8.96
CA ASP A 32 -5.59 27.95 -7.62
C ASP A 32 -4.33 28.50 -6.93
N SER A 33 -4.34 29.78 -6.59
CA SER A 33 -3.28 30.45 -5.80
C SER A 33 -2.95 29.68 -4.51
N VAL A 34 -3.97 29.09 -3.90
CA VAL A 34 -3.90 28.24 -2.70
C VAL A 34 -2.98 27.03 -2.91
N THR A 35 -3.07 26.35 -4.05
CA THR A 35 -2.24 25.17 -4.34
C THR A 35 -0.76 25.52 -4.53
N LYS A 36 -0.47 26.74 -5.02
CA LYS A 36 0.92 27.22 -5.17
C LYS A 36 1.55 27.56 -3.83
N GLU A 37 0.79 28.15 -2.91
CA GLU A 37 1.24 28.46 -1.55
C GLU A 37 1.48 27.20 -0.73
N GLU A 38 0.58 26.22 -0.82
CA GLU A 38 0.74 24.91 -0.16
C GLU A 38 1.95 24.15 -0.71
N MET A 39 2.19 24.17 -2.02
CA MET A 39 3.40 23.60 -2.63
C MET A 39 4.67 24.28 -2.13
N ARG A 40 4.67 25.61 -2.02
CA ARG A 40 5.82 26.38 -1.50
C ARG A 40 6.10 26.04 -0.05
N ALA A 41 5.09 26.01 0.81
CA ALA A 41 5.23 25.64 2.22
C ALA A 41 5.75 24.20 2.39
N ALA A 42 5.25 23.26 1.59
CA ALA A 42 5.73 21.88 1.59
C ALA A 42 7.19 21.76 1.10
N LEU A 43 7.58 22.53 0.08
CA LEU A 43 8.96 22.59 -0.41
C LEU A 43 9.93 23.14 0.63
N GLU A 44 9.59 24.26 1.28
CA GLU A 44 10.42 24.87 2.32
C GLU A 44 10.66 23.90 3.47
N LYS A 45 9.60 23.22 3.92
CA LYS A 45 9.69 22.17 4.93
C LYS A 45 10.59 21.00 4.51
N MET A 46 10.43 20.48 3.29
CA MET A 46 11.25 19.37 2.80
C MET A 46 12.71 19.77 2.55
N MET A 47 12.97 21.02 2.20
CA MET A 47 14.33 21.54 2.03
C MET A 47 15.04 21.73 3.36
N LEU A 48 14.34 22.17 4.41
CA LEU A 48 14.88 22.22 5.77
C LEU A 48 15.32 20.82 6.26
N ASP A 49 14.53 19.79 5.96
CA ASP A 49 14.85 18.40 6.34
C ASP A 49 15.99 17.78 5.50
N LYS A 50 16.21 18.26 4.27
CA LYS A 50 17.19 17.70 3.32
C LYS A 50 18.47 18.52 3.12
N ALA A 51 18.54 19.75 3.65
CA ALA A 51 19.71 20.62 3.56
C ALA A 51 21.00 20.03 4.21
N ALA A 52 20.91 18.85 4.83
CA ALA A 52 22.03 18.14 5.42
C ALA A 52 22.71 17.10 4.51
N VAL A 53 22.22 16.86 3.28
CA VAL A 53 22.77 15.82 2.38
C VAL A 53 23.27 16.45 1.07
N HIS A 54 24.52 16.91 1.09
CA HIS A 54 25.28 17.20 -0.13
C HIS A 54 25.84 15.90 -0.70
N ASP A 55 25.58 15.65 -1.98
CA ASP A 55 26.17 14.54 -2.74
C ASP A 55 27.26 15.14 -3.64
N ASP A 56 28.45 14.52 -3.72
CA ASP A 56 29.58 15.03 -4.52
C ASP A 56 29.31 15.07 -6.05
N ASP A 57 28.18 14.52 -6.50
CA ASP A 57 27.80 14.41 -7.91
C ASP A 57 26.62 15.34 -8.23
N ILE A 58 26.90 16.40 -8.99
CA ILE A 58 25.93 17.42 -9.44
C ILE A 58 24.67 16.78 -10.04
N ASN A 59 24.81 15.68 -10.79
CA ASN A 59 23.65 15.01 -11.39
C ASN A 59 22.75 14.35 -10.36
N LYS A 60 23.32 13.85 -9.25
CA LYS A 60 22.53 13.30 -8.14
C LYS A 60 21.84 14.39 -7.36
N GLU A 61 22.51 15.51 -7.13
CA GLU A 61 21.91 16.68 -6.48
C GLU A 61 20.69 17.20 -7.27
N TRP A 62 20.83 17.37 -8.59
CA TRP A 62 19.71 17.75 -9.46
C TRP A 62 18.55 16.77 -9.40
N ASN A 63 18.83 15.47 -9.45
CA ASN A 63 17.81 14.44 -9.32
C ASN A 63 17.13 14.45 -7.93
N ASN A 64 17.87 14.78 -6.87
CA ASN A 64 17.33 14.90 -5.52
C ASN A 64 16.43 16.13 -5.41
N ILE A 65 16.80 17.27 -6.01
CA ILE A 65 15.98 18.48 -6.09
C ILE A 65 14.69 18.18 -6.86
N ALA A 66 14.78 17.60 -8.06
CA ALA A 66 13.63 17.24 -8.88
C ALA A 66 12.64 16.32 -8.14
N LYS A 67 13.15 15.30 -7.43
CA LYS A 67 12.33 14.40 -6.59
C LYS A 67 11.67 15.13 -5.42
N THR A 68 12.32 16.16 -4.86
CA THR A 68 11.78 16.93 -3.74
C THR A 68 10.63 17.80 -4.21
N ILE A 69 10.80 18.47 -5.35
CA ILE A 69 9.73 19.24 -6.01
C ILE A 69 8.55 18.34 -6.34
N GLN A 70 8.80 17.17 -6.94
CA GLN A 70 7.74 16.22 -7.27
C GLN A 70 6.98 15.74 -6.03
N ARG A 71 7.67 15.46 -4.92
CA ARG A 71 7.02 15.05 -3.66
C ARG A 71 6.20 16.15 -3.03
N ALA A 72 6.69 17.39 -3.02
CA ALA A 72 5.93 18.52 -2.49
C ALA A 72 4.68 18.80 -3.33
N ALA A 73 4.79 18.66 -4.66
CA ALA A 73 3.64 18.73 -5.56
C ALA A 73 2.65 17.59 -5.30
N GLU A 74 3.12 16.36 -5.10
CA GLU A 74 2.27 15.22 -4.71
C GLU A 74 1.60 15.42 -3.35
N GLU A 75 2.29 16.03 -2.37
CA GLU A 75 1.75 16.35 -1.04
C GLU A 75 0.68 17.43 -1.11
N ALA A 76 0.92 18.54 -1.82
CA ALA A 76 -0.06 19.59 -2.03
C ALA A 76 -1.29 19.07 -2.78
N LEU A 77 -1.10 18.19 -3.77
CA LEU A 77 -2.19 17.51 -4.46
C LEU A 77 -2.81 16.35 -3.65
N CYS A 78 -2.44 16.17 -2.38
CA CYS A 78 -2.92 15.11 -1.49
C CYS A 78 -2.79 13.68 -2.06
N LYS A 79 -1.85 13.45 -2.99
CA LYS A 79 -1.63 12.15 -3.62
C LYS A 79 -0.83 11.26 -2.67
N ARG A 80 -1.42 10.12 -2.28
CA ARG A 80 -0.71 9.10 -1.49
C ARG A 80 0.27 8.34 -2.38
N PRO A 81 1.54 8.16 -1.99
CA PRO A 81 2.47 7.36 -2.77
C PRO A 81 1.98 5.91 -2.82
N ARG A 82 1.89 5.34 -4.03
CA ARG A 82 1.59 3.92 -4.20
C ARG A 82 2.76 3.09 -3.67
N ILE A 83 2.60 2.53 -2.47
CA ILE A 83 3.60 1.61 -1.89
C ILE A 83 3.47 0.25 -2.59
N ASN A 84 4.23 0.07 -3.67
CA ASN A 84 4.38 -1.24 -4.32
C ASN A 84 5.21 -2.15 -3.41
N LYS A 85 4.54 -2.87 -2.51
CA LYS A 85 5.18 -3.90 -1.68
C LYS A 85 5.67 -5.03 -2.59
N LYS A 86 6.99 -5.19 -2.73
CA LYS A 86 7.58 -6.30 -3.50
C LYS A 86 7.06 -7.64 -2.93
N LYS A 87 6.47 -8.48 -3.78
CA LYS A 87 6.03 -9.85 -3.44
C LYS A 87 7.24 -10.75 -3.20
N ARG A 88 7.93 -10.58 -2.07
CA ARG A 88 9.08 -11.42 -1.65
C ARG A 88 8.68 -12.28 -0.47
N LEU A 89 9.30 -13.46 -0.38
CA LEU A 89 9.21 -14.30 0.82
C LEU A 89 9.71 -13.49 2.03
N LYS A 90 8.86 -13.38 3.06
CA LYS A 90 9.14 -12.63 4.29
C LYS A 90 10.34 -13.20 5.06
N ILE A 91 10.65 -14.48 4.87
CA ILE A 91 11.76 -15.18 5.51
C ILE A 91 13.00 -15.10 4.61
N ARG A 92 13.84 -14.09 4.83
CA ARG A 92 15.07 -13.88 4.05
C ARG A 92 16.27 -14.53 4.76
N ASN A 93 16.49 -15.82 4.49
CA ASN A 93 17.68 -16.53 4.97
C ASN A 93 18.73 -16.61 3.85
N LYS A 94 19.95 -16.10 4.08
CA LYS A 94 21.07 -16.16 3.11
C LYS A 94 21.34 -17.59 2.64
N LYS A 95 21.17 -18.60 3.50
CA LYS A 95 21.34 -20.02 3.15
C LYS A 95 20.28 -20.51 2.16
N LEU A 96 19.04 -20.04 2.32
CA LEU A 96 17.91 -20.41 1.47
C LEU A 96 18.01 -19.74 0.09
N GLU A 97 18.47 -18.50 0.06
CA GLU A 97 18.74 -17.75 -1.17
C GLU A 97 19.80 -18.46 -2.04
N LYS A 98 20.91 -18.92 -1.44
CA LYS A 98 21.92 -19.74 -2.15
C LYS A 98 21.32 -20.98 -2.80
N VAL A 99 20.44 -21.69 -2.11
CA VAL A 99 19.81 -22.93 -2.61
C VAL A 99 18.84 -22.65 -3.75
N ILE A 100 18.05 -21.57 -3.65
CA ILE A 100 17.16 -21.12 -4.73
C ILE A 100 17.98 -20.75 -5.97
N ASN A 101 19.11 -20.07 -5.80
CA ASN A 101 19.98 -19.71 -6.91
C ASN A 101 20.59 -20.97 -7.56
N GLN A 102 21.02 -21.96 -6.78
CA GLN A 102 21.48 -23.25 -7.32
C GLN A 102 20.40 -23.96 -8.14
N LYS A 103 19.13 -23.94 -7.70
CA LYS A 103 18.00 -24.46 -8.49
C LYS A 103 17.83 -23.71 -9.81
N LYS A 104 17.92 -22.37 -9.79
CA LYS A 104 17.81 -21.54 -11.00
C LYS A 104 18.93 -21.85 -12.00
N VAL A 105 20.17 -21.95 -11.53
CA VAL A 105 21.33 -22.29 -12.36
C VAL A 105 21.16 -23.68 -12.98
N ALA A 106 20.75 -24.68 -12.20
CA ALA A 106 20.50 -26.02 -12.73
C ALA A 106 19.37 -26.05 -13.76
N TYR A 107 18.32 -25.25 -13.57
CA TYR A 107 17.25 -25.10 -14.55
C TYR A 107 17.73 -24.44 -15.85
N GLN A 108 18.55 -23.39 -15.75
CA GLN A 108 19.14 -22.73 -16.91
C GLN A 108 20.04 -23.69 -17.71
N LYS A 109 20.86 -24.50 -17.03
CA LYS A 109 21.66 -25.56 -17.67
C LYS A 109 20.80 -26.57 -18.42
N TYR A 110 19.67 -26.98 -17.83
CA TYR A 110 18.70 -27.88 -18.50
C TYR A 110 18.04 -27.23 -19.72
N LEU A 111 17.73 -25.93 -19.67
CA LEU A 111 17.15 -25.21 -20.81
C LEU A 111 18.14 -25.10 -21.97
N GLN A 112 19.43 -24.88 -21.67
CA GLN A 112 20.49 -24.83 -22.67
C GLN A 112 20.75 -26.21 -23.28
N ASN A 113 20.92 -27.22 -22.42
CA ASN A 113 21.21 -28.60 -22.82
C ASN A 113 20.09 -29.51 -22.31
N ARG A 114 19.11 -29.84 -23.16
CA ARG A 114 17.97 -30.70 -22.84
C ARG A 114 18.34 -32.19 -22.80
N SER A 115 19.27 -32.54 -21.93
CA SER A 115 19.70 -33.92 -21.65
C SER A 115 18.97 -34.50 -20.44
N VAL A 116 18.84 -35.82 -20.39
CA VAL A 116 18.29 -36.55 -19.23
C VAL A 116 19.13 -36.29 -17.97
N GLN A 117 20.45 -36.14 -18.11
CA GLN A 117 21.35 -35.88 -16.98
C GLN A 117 21.10 -34.50 -16.36
N THR A 118 20.97 -33.46 -17.19
CA THR A 118 20.72 -32.08 -16.71
C THR A 118 19.31 -31.95 -16.12
N TYR A 119 18.33 -32.67 -16.66
CA TYR A 119 17.00 -32.78 -16.07
C TYR A 119 17.04 -33.40 -14.66
N ASN A 120 17.77 -34.51 -14.50
CA ASN A 120 17.93 -35.20 -13.23
C ASN A 120 18.64 -34.32 -12.18
N GLU A 121 19.66 -33.56 -12.60
CA GLU A 121 20.34 -32.60 -11.73
C GLU A 121 19.36 -31.50 -11.25
N HIS A 122 18.60 -30.90 -12.16
CA HIS A 122 17.57 -29.92 -11.81
C HIS A 122 16.51 -30.51 -10.86
N LYS A 123 16.04 -31.73 -11.10
CA LYS A 123 15.07 -32.43 -10.24
C LYS A 123 15.61 -32.61 -8.82
N LYS A 124 16.86 -33.05 -8.68
CA LYS A 124 17.55 -33.17 -7.38
C LYS A 124 17.62 -31.83 -6.65
N LYS A 125 18.09 -30.76 -7.32
CA LYS A 125 18.19 -29.41 -6.73
C LYS A 125 16.82 -28.83 -6.37
N ARG A 126 15.78 -29.07 -7.18
CA ARG A 126 14.39 -28.68 -6.89
C ARG A 126 13.88 -29.34 -5.61
N ASN A 127 14.11 -30.64 -5.43
CA ASN A 127 13.68 -31.36 -4.23
C ASN A 127 14.40 -30.85 -2.97
N VAL A 128 15.72 -30.66 -3.04
CA VAL A 128 16.51 -30.07 -1.93
C VAL A 128 15.99 -28.67 -1.57
N THR A 129 15.65 -27.85 -2.58
CA THR A 129 15.09 -26.52 -2.37
C THR A 129 13.73 -26.59 -1.66
N LYS A 130 12.84 -27.49 -2.11
CA LYS A 130 11.53 -27.70 -1.50
C LYS A 130 11.65 -28.08 -0.03
N LEU A 131 12.53 -29.03 0.30
CA LEU A 131 12.78 -29.47 1.67
C LEU A 131 13.29 -28.33 2.56
N LYS A 132 14.29 -27.57 2.09
CA LYS A 132 14.84 -26.43 2.86
C LYS A 132 13.81 -25.30 3.07
N ILE A 133 12.95 -25.03 2.08
CA ILE A 133 11.85 -24.08 2.24
C ILE A 133 10.88 -24.56 3.32
N GLN A 134 10.46 -25.82 3.26
CA GLN A 134 9.57 -26.40 4.27
C GLN A 134 10.20 -26.36 5.67
N GLN A 135 11.48 -26.71 5.80
CA GLN A 135 12.21 -26.63 7.06
C GLN A 135 12.25 -25.19 7.59
N SER A 136 12.58 -24.22 6.73
CA SER A 136 12.61 -22.81 7.13
C SER A 136 11.24 -22.31 7.60
N HIS A 137 10.15 -22.73 6.95
CA HIS A 137 8.80 -22.41 7.40
C HIS A 137 8.50 -23.03 8.76
N ARG A 138 8.85 -24.31 8.97
CA ARG A 138 8.68 -24.99 10.27
C ARG A 138 9.47 -24.30 11.36
N GLU A 139 10.72 -23.90 11.10
CA GLU A 139 11.55 -23.16 12.06
C GLU A 139 10.97 -21.79 12.39
N SER A 140 10.50 -21.05 11.39
CA SER A 140 9.80 -19.78 11.62
C SER A 140 8.52 -19.98 12.44
N TRP A 141 7.78 -21.05 12.20
CA TRP A 141 6.59 -21.38 12.96
C TRP A 141 6.93 -21.75 14.40
N LYS A 142 7.92 -22.62 14.63
CA LYS A 142 8.42 -22.94 15.97
C LYS A 142 8.88 -21.69 16.74
N LYS A 143 9.63 -20.80 16.10
CA LYS A 143 10.07 -19.53 16.71
C LYS A 143 8.88 -18.64 17.07
N TRP A 144 7.89 -18.58 16.20
CA TRP A 144 6.67 -17.83 16.44
C TRP A 144 5.89 -18.43 17.61
N THR A 145 5.65 -19.74 17.64
CA THR A 145 4.96 -20.44 18.75
C THR A 145 5.68 -20.23 20.08
N LYS A 146 7.01 -20.40 20.13
CA LYS A 146 7.81 -20.10 21.34
C LYS A 146 7.65 -18.65 21.81
N LYS A 147 7.53 -17.72 20.86
CA LYS A 147 7.31 -16.31 21.21
C LYS A 147 5.91 -16.11 21.82
N LEU A 148 4.88 -16.77 21.29
CA LEU A 148 3.54 -16.71 21.89
C LEU A 148 3.52 -17.33 23.28
N GLU A 149 4.17 -18.49 23.48
CA GLU A 149 4.28 -19.13 24.78
C GLU A 149 4.88 -18.19 25.84
N HIS A 150 5.82 -17.33 25.43
CA HIS A 150 6.43 -16.34 26.31
C HIS A 150 5.61 -15.04 26.46
N ASP A 151 4.89 -14.61 25.42
CA ASP A 151 4.09 -13.36 25.37
C ASP A 151 2.62 -13.55 25.82
N LEU A 152 2.28 -14.67 26.47
CA LEU A 152 0.92 -15.14 26.80
C LEU A 152 0.02 -14.09 27.51
N HIS A 153 0.60 -13.05 28.11
CA HIS A 153 -0.14 -11.99 28.80
C HIS A 153 -0.32 -10.69 27.99
N THR A 154 0.53 -10.40 26.99
CA THR A 154 0.47 -9.10 26.26
C THR A 154 -0.14 -9.20 24.85
N ARG A 155 -0.21 -10.40 24.27
CA ARG A 155 -0.64 -10.60 22.86
C ARG A 155 -1.81 -11.56 22.66
N GLN A 156 -2.57 -11.81 23.73
CA GLN A 156 -3.71 -12.72 23.74
C GLN A 156 -4.66 -12.54 22.54
N ALA A 157 -5.04 -11.31 22.19
CA ALA A 157 -5.94 -11.06 21.06
C ALA A 157 -5.37 -11.55 19.70
N PHE A 158 -4.06 -11.47 19.50
CA PHE A 158 -3.41 -11.98 18.29
C PHE A 158 -3.27 -13.51 18.32
N GLU A 159 -2.99 -14.07 19.50
CA GLU A 159 -2.87 -15.51 19.72
C GLU A 159 -4.20 -16.22 19.50
N TYR A 160 -5.28 -15.74 20.12
CA TYR A 160 -6.63 -16.26 19.93
C TYR A 160 -7.06 -16.20 18.47
N ARG A 161 -6.80 -15.08 17.76
CA ARG A 161 -7.10 -14.98 16.33
C ARG A 161 -6.31 -15.98 15.49
N ALA A 162 -5.05 -16.25 15.84
CA ALA A 162 -4.23 -17.19 15.11
C ALA A 162 -4.66 -18.64 15.35
N ILE A 163 -4.97 -19.00 16.60
CA ILE A 163 -5.50 -20.33 16.97
C ILE A 163 -6.87 -20.55 16.33
N ALA A 164 -7.78 -19.57 16.41
CA ALA A 164 -9.08 -19.63 15.77
C ALA A 164 -8.95 -19.87 14.26
N ASN A 165 -8.05 -19.16 13.57
CA ASN A 165 -7.81 -19.37 12.14
C ASN A 165 -7.20 -20.74 11.78
N VAL A 166 -6.48 -21.38 12.71
CA VAL A 166 -5.95 -22.74 12.51
C VAL A 166 -7.03 -23.80 12.73
N ASN A 167 -7.92 -23.57 13.69
CA ASN A 167 -9.00 -24.49 14.08
C ASN A 167 -10.29 -24.32 13.25
N LYS A 168 -10.34 -23.37 12.31
CA LYS A 168 -11.47 -23.27 11.37
C LYS A 168 -11.57 -24.55 10.52
N ASP A 169 -12.71 -25.22 10.60
CA ASP A 169 -13.05 -26.38 9.76
C ASP A 169 -13.05 -26.01 8.26
N GLU A 170 -13.56 -24.81 7.96
CA GLU A 170 -13.48 -24.21 6.64
C GLU A 170 -12.19 -23.40 6.51
N LYS A 171 -11.22 -23.96 5.78
CA LYS A 171 -10.05 -23.19 5.37
C LYS A 171 -10.53 -22.11 4.39
N ASP A 172 -10.27 -20.84 4.70
CA ASP A 172 -10.46 -19.65 3.84
C ASP A 172 -9.58 -19.69 2.55
N LYS A 173 -9.41 -20.86 1.94
CA LYS A 173 -9.09 -21.00 0.52
C LYS A 173 -10.42 -20.87 -0.20
N ALA A 174 -10.93 -19.64 -0.30
CA ALA A 174 -12.07 -19.34 -1.14
C ALA A 174 -11.81 -20.00 -2.50
N ARG A 175 -12.54 -21.07 -2.79
CA ARG A 175 -12.74 -21.52 -4.16
C ARG A 175 -13.58 -20.43 -4.77
N ILE A 176 -12.92 -19.38 -5.26
CA ILE A 176 -13.56 -18.39 -6.11
C ILE A 176 -13.89 -19.17 -7.38
N ASN A 177 -15.07 -19.78 -7.40
CA ASN A 177 -15.66 -20.21 -8.64
C ASN A 177 -15.83 -18.92 -9.44
N ASN A 178 -15.13 -18.80 -10.55
CA ASN A 178 -15.32 -17.66 -11.45
C ASN A 178 -16.75 -17.75 -11.96
N ILE A 179 -17.66 -17.03 -11.30
CA ILE A 179 -19.04 -16.87 -11.74
C ILE A 179 -18.97 -16.16 -13.09
N LYS A 180 -19.61 -16.72 -14.11
CA LYS A 180 -19.69 -16.07 -15.42
C LYS A 180 -20.48 -14.77 -15.28
N GLU A 181 -20.09 -13.75 -16.03
CA GLU A 181 -20.73 -12.43 -15.98
C GLU A 181 -22.25 -12.51 -16.18
N GLU A 182 -22.73 -13.43 -17.02
CA GLU A 182 -24.15 -13.71 -17.26
C GLU A 182 -24.89 -14.23 -16.02
N GLU A 183 -24.27 -15.12 -15.25
CA GLU A 183 -24.84 -15.67 -14.01
C GLU A 183 -24.88 -14.60 -12.92
N LEU A 184 -23.85 -13.76 -12.85
CA LEU A 184 -23.80 -12.63 -11.93
C LEU A 184 -24.88 -11.59 -12.27
N LEU A 185 -25.04 -11.24 -13.55
CA LEU A 185 -26.08 -10.33 -14.02
C LEU A 185 -27.48 -10.85 -13.72
N LYS A 186 -27.73 -12.15 -13.93
CA LYS A 186 -29.01 -12.78 -13.55
C LYS A 186 -29.26 -12.70 -12.05
N HIS A 187 -28.24 -12.97 -11.23
CA HIS A 187 -28.36 -12.91 -9.78
C HIS A 187 -28.60 -11.48 -9.27
N CYS A 188 -27.86 -10.50 -9.79
CA CYS A 188 -28.06 -9.09 -9.48
C CYS A 188 -29.43 -8.57 -9.91
N LYS A 189 -29.91 -8.94 -11.10
CA LYS A 189 -31.27 -8.62 -11.55
C LYS A 189 -32.31 -9.22 -10.61
N LYS A 190 -32.15 -10.49 -10.25
CA LYS A 190 -33.06 -11.16 -9.32
C LYS A 190 -33.13 -10.44 -7.97
N LEU A 191 -31.99 -10.11 -7.35
CA LEU A 191 -31.94 -9.34 -6.11
C LEU A 191 -32.56 -7.95 -6.25
N TRP A 192 -32.40 -7.32 -7.43
CA TRP A 192 -32.98 -6.01 -7.69
C TRP A 192 -34.51 -6.07 -7.76
N TYR A 193 -35.08 -7.06 -8.46
CA TYR A 193 -36.52 -7.19 -8.63
C TYR A 193 -37.24 -7.83 -7.42
N ASP A 194 -36.60 -8.78 -6.71
CA ASP A 194 -37.15 -9.39 -5.50
C ASP A 194 -37.31 -8.35 -4.37
N ASN A 195 -36.37 -7.38 -4.26
CA ASN A 195 -36.46 -6.28 -3.29
C ASN A 195 -37.49 -5.20 -3.65
N GLN A 196 -38.01 -5.16 -4.88
CA GLN A 196 -39.04 -4.18 -5.26
C GLN A 196 -40.45 -4.68 -4.97
N TYR A 197 -40.68 -5.99 -4.91
CA TYR A 197 -41.99 -6.56 -4.57
C TYR A 197 -42.25 -6.69 -3.07
N GLN A 198 -41.21 -6.78 -2.22
CA GLN A 198 -41.39 -6.83 -0.77
C GLN A 198 -41.64 -5.46 -0.12
N ASN A 199 -41.35 -4.35 -0.80
CA ASN A 199 -41.48 -3.01 -0.21
C ASN A 199 -42.81 -2.31 -0.54
N GLN A 200 -43.76 -3.00 -1.20
CA GLN A 200 -45.04 -2.39 -1.61
C GLN A 200 -46.27 -2.91 -0.86
N GLU A 201 -46.15 -3.98 -0.07
CA GLU A 201 -47.25 -4.53 0.75
C GLU A 201 -47.08 -4.33 2.27
N ASP A 202 -45.93 -3.84 2.75
CA ASP A 202 -45.66 -3.59 4.18
C ASP A 202 -45.62 -2.09 4.56
N LEU A 203 -46.52 -1.28 3.99
CA LEU A 203 -46.79 0.09 4.48
C LEU A 203 -48.16 0.14 5.16
N GLU A 204 -48.38 -0.79 6.10
CA GLU A 204 -49.24 -0.48 7.24
C GLU A 204 -48.44 0.43 8.18
N GLU A 205 -49.06 1.54 8.57
CA GLU A 205 -48.54 2.59 9.44
C GLU A 205 -48.03 2.00 10.78
N SER A 206 -46.75 1.63 10.84
CA SER A 206 -46.07 1.39 12.11
C SER A 206 -45.22 2.62 12.44
N ASP A 207 -45.73 3.42 13.38
CA ASP A 207 -45.02 4.39 14.22
C ASP A 207 -43.61 4.78 13.73
N ILE A 208 -43.56 5.86 12.95
CA ILE A 208 -42.35 6.67 12.84
C ILE A 208 -42.11 7.21 14.26
N GLN A 209 -41.34 6.47 15.06
CA GLN A 209 -40.64 7.06 16.19
C GLN A 209 -39.94 8.29 15.65
N LYS A 210 -40.38 9.46 16.10
CA LYS A 210 -39.68 10.71 15.88
C LYS A 210 -38.25 10.49 16.37
N VAL A 211 -37.35 10.20 15.45
CA VAL A 211 -35.93 10.29 15.69
C VAL A 211 -35.71 11.78 15.90
N ASP A 212 -35.38 12.17 17.13
CA ASP A 212 -35.08 13.57 17.44
C ASP A 212 -34.01 14.06 16.45
N ASP A 213 -34.29 15.21 15.83
CA ASP A 213 -33.36 15.85 14.91
C ASP A 213 -32.05 16.15 15.66
N LEU A 214 -30.94 15.55 15.20
CA LEU A 214 -29.62 15.81 15.76
C LEU A 214 -29.33 17.31 15.69
N THR A 215 -29.11 17.94 16.84
CA THR A 215 -28.76 19.35 16.87
C THR A 215 -27.33 19.55 16.34
N ILE A 216 -27.09 20.69 15.68
CA ILE A 216 -25.77 21.04 15.12
C ILE A 216 -24.67 20.99 16.20
N GLU A 217 -25.02 21.26 17.46
CA GLU A 217 -24.12 21.21 18.60
C GLU A 217 -23.68 19.77 18.93
N GLU A 218 -24.59 18.80 18.90
CA GLU A 218 -24.28 17.38 19.11
C GLU A 218 -23.40 16.83 17.98
N LEU A 219 -23.66 17.27 16.74
CA LEU A 219 -22.84 16.93 15.58
C LEU A 219 -21.41 17.48 15.73
N ASN A 220 -21.27 18.73 16.17
CA ASN A 220 -19.97 19.36 16.41
C ASN A 220 -19.23 18.67 17.57
N HIS A 221 -19.94 18.29 18.63
CA HIS A 221 -19.37 17.53 19.74
C HIS A 221 -18.86 16.15 19.27
N ALA A 222 -19.64 15.41 18.49
CA ALA A 222 -19.21 14.13 17.91
C ALA A 222 -17.99 14.28 16.98
N LEU A 223 -17.93 15.35 16.18
CA LEU A 223 -16.78 15.65 15.31
C LEU A 223 -15.51 15.96 16.10
N THR A 224 -15.61 16.73 17.19
CA THR A 224 -14.44 17.04 18.03
C THR A 224 -13.90 15.80 18.75
N ILE A 225 -14.76 14.91 19.24
CA ILE A 225 -14.35 13.62 19.81
C ILE A 225 -13.62 12.79 18.75
N LYS A 226 -14.16 12.72 17.53
CA LYS A 226 -13.59 11.95 16.41
C LYS A 226 -12.27 12.53 15.88
N GLN A 227 -12.07 13.85 15.98
CA GLN A 227 -10.78 14.49 15.68
C GLN A 227 -9.74 14.19 16.77
N LYS A 228 -10.12 14.22 18.05
CA LYS A 228 -9.25 13.91 19.19
C LYS A 228 -8.87 12.43 19.28
N SER A 229 -9.72 11.53 18.76
CA SER A 229 -9.45 10.08 18.73
C SER A 229 -8.49 9.65 17.61
N LYS A 230 -8.10 10.55 16.70
CA LYS A 230 -6.94 10.32 15.82
C LYS A 230 -5.67 10.64 16.60
N SER A 231 -5.29 9.74 17.50
CA SER A 231 -3.99 9.82 18.15
C SER A 231 -2.90 10.00 17.08
N PRO A 232 -2.03 11.01 17.18
CA PRO A 232 -0.85 11.09 16.34
C PRO A 232 -0.01 9.85 16.66
N GLY A 233 -0.04 8.86 15.76
CA GLY A 233 0.77 7.66 15.94
C GLY A 233 2.21 8.06 16.15
N LYS A 234 2.77 7.70 17.32
CA LYS A 234 4.17 7.94 17.70
C LYS A 234 5.07 7.42 16.56
N ARG A 235 5.72 8.33 15.84
CA ARG A 235 6.77 7.98 14.87
C ARG A 235 7.98 7.53 15.67
N TRP A 236 8.30 6.25 15.58
CA TRP A 236 9.59 5.73 16.02
C TRP A 236 10.63 6.22 15.00
N TYR A 237 11.52 7.11 15.44
CA TYR A 237 12.76 7.44 14.74
C TYR A 237 13.76 6.29 14.91
#